data_AF-A0A658Z6G8-F1
#
_entry.id   AF-A0A658Z6G8-F1
#
_cell.length_a   1.000
_cell.length_b   1.000
_cell.length_c   1.000
_cell.angle_alpha   90.00
_cell.angle_beta   90.00
_cell.angle_gamma   90.00
#
_symmetry.space_group_name_H-M   'P 1'
#
loop_
_entity.id
_entity.type
_entity.pdbx_description
1 polymer ?
#
loop_
_entity_poly.entity_id
_entity_poly.type
_entity_poly.pdbx_seq_one_letter_code
_entity_poly.pdbx_strand_id
1 'polypeptide(L)' 'MLHLKNITAGNPKTAEQYQMTKRYSVTWLFSEDGKNWYEELKNFASDTIKIAYTGDL' A
#
# COMPACT_ATOMS: atom_id res chain seq x y z
N MET A 1 10.02 -12.76 3.00
CA MET A 1 8.95 -12.20 3.85
C MET A 1 8.75 -10.76 3.41
N LEU A 2 7.53 -10.39 3.01
CA LEU A 2 7.24 -9.03 2.56
C LEU A 2 7.20 -8.10 3.78
N HIS A 3 7.91 -6.97 3.70
CA HIS A 3 7.95 -5.96 4.75
C HIS A 3 7.74 -4.58 4.11
N LEU A 4 6.61 -3.96 4.44
CA LEU A 4 6.26 -2.62 4.01
C LEU A 4 6.31 -1.71 5.24
N LYS A 5 7.15 -0.68 5.21
CA LYS A 5 7.38 0.24 6.33
C LYS A 5 6.81 1.62 6.02
N ASN A 6 6.42 2.33 7.08
CA ASN A 6 6.03 3.74 7.05
C ASN A 6 5.03 4.05 5.92
N ILE A 7 3.97 3.26 5.87
CA ILE A 7 2.93 3.39 4.84
C ILE A 7 2.19 4.71 5.06
N THR A 8 2.13 5.53 4.01
CA THR A 8 1.47 6.84 4.03
C THR A 8 0.55 7.00 2.82
N ALA A 9 -0.44 7.89 2.95
CA ALA A 9 -1.28 8.26 1.81
C ALA A 9 -0.46 9.07 0.79
N GLY A 10 -0.68 8.80 -0.49
CA GLY A 10 -0.03 9.52 -1.58
C GLY A 10 -0.95 9.74 -2.78
N ASN A 11 -0.48 10.56 -3.72
CA ASN A 11 -1.18 10.82 -4.97
C ASN A 11 -1.15 9.58 -5.89
N PRO A 12 -2.18 9.38 -6.74
CA PRO A 12 -2.15 8.34 -7.77
C PRO A 12 -0.93 8.54 -8.69
N LYS A 13 -0.23 7.45 -8.99
CA LYS A 13 0.99 7.45 -9.83
C LYS A 13 0.71 7.03 -11.28
N THR A 14 -0.44 6.42 -11.56
CA THR A 14 -0.83 5.99 -12.91
C THR A 14 -2.17 6.59 -13.34
N ALA A 15 -2.43 6.60 -14.65
CA ALA A 15 -3.70 7.06 -15.19
C ALA A 15 -4.89 6.24 -14.66
N GLU A 16 -4.71 4.93 -14.49
CA GLU A 16 -5.74 4.06 -13.90
C GLU A 16 -6.03 4.43 -12.45
N GLN A 17 -4.98 4.59 -11.64
CA GLN A 17 -5.11 5.01 -10.25
C GLN A 17 -5.82 6.38 -10.16
N TYR A 18 -5.51 7.31 -11.06
CA TYR A 18 -6.18 8.60 -11.14
C TYR A 18 -7.68 8.47 -11.46
N GLN A 19 -8.04 7.65 -12.46
CA GLN A 19 -9.45 7.43 -12.81
C GLN A 19 -10.23 6.76 -11.66
N MET A 20 -9.62 5.78 -10.98
CA MET A 20 -10.20 5.14 -9.81
C MET A 20 -10.40 6.14 -8.65
N THR A 21 -9.43 7.02 -8.42
CA THR A 21 -9.55 8.09 -7.42
C THR A 21 -10.72 9.02 -7.76
N LYS A 22 -10.81 9.44 -9.03
CA LYS A 22 -11.89 10.33 -9.49
C LYS A 22 -13.28 9.69 -9.35
N ARG A 23 -13.39 8.38 -9.60
CA ARG A 23 -14.68 7.67 -9.63
C ARG A 23 -15.12 7.15 -8.25
N TYR A 24 -14.18 6.68 -7.45
CA TYR A 24 -14.46 5.93 -6.21
C TYR A 24 -13.77 6.52 -4.97
N SER A 25 -13.11 7.68 -5.10
CA SER A 25 -12.41 8.35 -4.00
C SER A 25 -11.35 7.46 -3.31
N VAL A 26 -10.68 6.62 -4.09
CA VAL A 26 -9.64 5.71 -3.58
C VAL A 26 -8.49 6.50 -2.96
N THR A 27 -8.13 6.15 -1.72
CA THR A 27 -6.89 6.61 -1.07
C THR A 27 -5.78 5.62 -1.37
N TRP A 28 -4.72 6.08 -2.04
CA TRP A 28 -3.55 5.26 -2.37
C TRP A 28 -2.56 5.28 -1.23
N LEU A 29 -2.08 4.09 -0.86
CA LEU A 29 -1.14 3.90 0.23
C LEU A 29 0.19 3.42 -0.33
N PHE A 30 1.27 4.08 0.08
CA PHE A 30 2.62 3.77 -0.35
C PHE A 30 3.55 3.59 0.83
N SER A 31 4.40 2.57 0.80
CA SER A 31 5.51 2.41 1.74
C SER A 31 6.61 3.45 1.51
N GLU A 32 7.55 3.56 2.44
CA GLU A 32 8.70 4.48 2.33
C GLU A 32 9.56 4.24 1.07
N ASP A 33 9.64 3.00 0.58
CA ASP A 33 10.34 2.64 -0.66
C ASP A 33 9.46 2.82 -1.91
N GLY A 34 8.26 3.39 -1.76
CA GLY A 34 7.40 3.83 -2.84
C GLY A 34 6.49 2.75 -3.44
N LYS A 35 6.46 1.54 -2.88
CA LYS A 35 5.57 0.45 -3.33
C LYS A 35 4.11 0.73 -2.98
N ASN A 36 3.21 0.41 -3.88
CA ASN A 36 1.77 0.54 -3.65
C ASN A 36 1.27 -0.63 -2.80
N TRP A 37 0.66 -0.33 -1.66
CA TRP A 37 0.11 -1.32 -0.73
C TRP A 37 -0.83 -2.33 -1.43
N TYR A 38 -1.78 -1.85 -2.24
CA TYR A 38 -2.80 -2.70 -2.86
C TYR A 38 -2.21 -3.66 -3.89
N GLU A 39 -1.19 -3.23 -4.63
CA GLU A 39 -0.52 -4.05 -5.63
C GLU A 39 0.39 -5.12 -4.99
N GLU A 40 0.94 -4.82 -3.82
CA GLU A 40 1.79 -5.73 -3.04
C GLU A 40 1.00 -6.78 -2.24
N LEU A 41 -0.32 -6.60 -2.02
CA LEU A 41 -1.16 -7.55 -1.28
C LEU A 41 -1.05 -8.99 -1.82
N LYS A 42 -0.95 -9.15 -3.14
CA LYS A 42 -0.82 -10.46 -3.81
C LYS A 42 0.51 -11.17 -3.54
N ASN A 43 1.53 -10.43 -3.09
CA ASN A 43 2.88 -10.95 -2.87
C ASN A 43 3.05 -11.49 -1.43
N PHE A 44 2.05 -11.36 -0.56
CA PHE A 44 2.05 -12.02 0.74
C PHE A 44 1.80 -13.53 0.59
N ALA A 45 2.68 -14.35 1.15
CA ALA A 45 2.46 -15.79 1.26
C ALA A 45 1.17 -16.08 2.05
N SER A 46 0.34 -17.01 1.60
CA SER A 46 -1.00 -17.26 2.16
C SER A 46 -0.98 -17.73 3.61
N ASP A 47 0.00 -18.55 3.99
CA ASP A 47 0.10 -19.30 5.24
C ASP A 47 1.00 -18.64 6.32
N THR A 48 1.16 -17.32 6.23
CA THR A 48 2.00 -16.54 7.17
C THR A 48 1.17 -15.59 8.03
N ILE A 49 1.65 -15.26 9.24
CA ILE A 49 1.08 -14.18 10.06
C ILE A 49 1.54 -12.82 9.50
N LYS A 50 0.63 -11.86 9.39
CA LYS A 50 0.92 -10.48 8.96
C LYS A 50 0.76 -9.57 10.18
N ILE A 51 1.77 -8.75 10.45
CA ILE A 51 1.84 -7.89 11.63
C ILE A 51 1.86 -6.43 11.16
N ALA A 52 1.04 -5.60 11.79
CA ALA A 52 1.11 -4.14 11.71
C ALA A 52 1.61 -3.58 13.05
N TYR A 53 2.45 -2.55 13.00
CA TYR A 53 3.06 -1.92 14.17
C TYR A 53 3.21 -0.41 13.94
N THR A 54 3.23 0.38 15.02
CA THR A 54 3.55 1.82 14.96
C THR A 54 5.05 2.03 15.21
N GLY A 55 5.55 3.22 14.87
CA GLY A 55 6.97 3.57 15.06
C GLY A 55 7.38 3.87 16.51
N ASP A 56 6.46 3.72 17.47
CA ASP A 56 6.69 4.05 18.89
C ASP A 56 7.40 2.92 19.67
N LEU A 57 7.96 1.94 18.96
CA LEU A 57 8.67 0.77 19.48
C LEU A 57 10.18 0.86 19.21
#